data_AF-A0A7J4JCD2-F1
#
_entry.id   AF-A0A7J4JCD2-F1
#
_cell.length_a   1.000
_cell.length_b   1.000
_cell.length_c   1.000
_cell.angle_alpha   90.00
_cell.angle_beta   90.00
_cell.angle_gamma   90.00
#
_symmetry.space_group_name_H-M   'P 1'
#
loop_
_entity.id
_entity.type
_entity.pdbx_description
1 polymer ?
#
loop_
_entity_poly.entity_id
_entity_poly.type
_entity_poly.pdbx_seq_one_letter_code
_entity_poly.pdbx_strand_id
1 'polypeptide(L)'
;MVAYKKAQGLPISTIVLIVIGLLVLFIIIAFFTGAFSKVSGNVKTAAGDSGEVQISQSQTRCAQWCLQMQGHTDDATKLVSSYCKNTVIIAGAPPVNCWQGPVFYPCEGAPAGCHL
;
A
#
# COMPACT_ATOMS: atom_id res chain seq x y z
N MET A 1 42.99 31.55 31.60
CA MET A 1 43.41 31.93 30.23
C MET A 1 42.47 31.25 29.26
N VAL A 2 41.56 32.01 28.62
CA VAL A 2 40.62 31.47 27.64
C VAL A 2 41.39 31.21 26.35
N ALA A 3 41.62 29.94 26.04
CA ALA A 3 42.25 29.52 24.80
C ALA A 3 41.25 29.69 23.66
N TYR A 4 41.30 30.83 22.97
CA TYR A 4 40.69 30.98 21.66
C TYR A 4 41.50 30.12 20.68
N LYS A 5 41.11 28.85 20.50
CA LYS A 5 41.63 28.06 19.37
C LYS A 5 41.16 28.79 18.11
N LYS A 6 42.09 29.48 17.46
CA LYS A 6 41.92 30.04 16.12
C LYS A 6 41.26 28.95 15.27
N ALA A 7 40.07 29.25 14.75
CA ALA A 7 39.49 28.49 13.67
C ALA A 7 40.54 28.48 12.55
N GLN A 8 41.29 27.38 12.43
CA GLN A 8 42.10 27.12 11.26
C GLN A 8 41.10 27.10 10.12
N GLY A 9 41.10 28.17 9.32
CA GLY A 9 40.20 28.33 8.20
C GLY A 9 40.29 27.06 7.37
N LEU A 10 39.20 26.30 7.32
CA LEU A 10 39.11 25.20 6.37
C LEU A 10 39.45 25.81 5.02
N PRO A 11 40.40 25.23 4.27
CA PRO A 11 40.79 25.79 2.98
C PRO A 11 39.52 25.95 2.15
N ILE A 12 39.36 27.10 1.49
CA ILE A 12 38.12 27.49 0.79
C ILE A 12 37.61 26.36 -0.12
N SER A 13 38.52 25.56 -0.69
CA SER A 13 38.23 24.34 -1.43
C SER A 13 37.40 23.31 -0.66
N THR A 14 37.64 23.11 0.64
CA THR A 14 36.87 22.17 1.48
C THR A 14 35.47 22.68 1.76
N ILE A 15 35.31 23.98 2.02
CA ILE A 15 33.98 24.59 2.21
C ILE A 15 33.17 24.47 0.91
N VAL A 16 33.79 24.72 -0.24
CA VAL A 16 33.16 24.56 -1.56
C VAL A 16 32.75 23.09 -1.80
N LEU A 17 33.60 22.12 -1.47
CA LEU A 17 33.28 20.70 -1.61
C LEU A 17 32.13 20.26 -0.70
N ILE A 18 32.06 20.77 0.53
CA ILE A 18 30.96 20.49 1.47
C ILE A 18 29.64 21.03 0.91
N VAL A 19 29.64 22.24 0.35
CA VAL A 19 28.43 22.85 -0.23
C VAL A 19 27.97 22.08 -1.47
N ILE A 20 28.89 21.68 -2.35
CA ILE A 20 28.56 20.86 -3.53
C ILE A 20 28.02 19.49 -3.09
N GLY A 21 28.64 18.84 -2.11
CA GLY A 21 28.17 17.55 -1.57
C GLY A 21 26.76 17.64 -0.96
N LEU A 22 26.47 18.71 -0.22
CA LEU A 22 25.13 18.96 0.32
C LEU A 22 24.09 19.20 -0.79
N LEU A 23 24.46 19.92 -1.86
CA LEU A 23 23.59 20.12 -3.01
C LEU A 23 23.24 18.80 -3.70
N VAL A 24 24.23 17.93 -3.94
CA VAL A 24 24.02 16.61 -4.52
C VAL A 24 23.14 15.74 -3.61
N LEU A 25 23.37 15.76 -2.30
CA LEU A 25 22.55 15.03 -1.33
C LEU A 25 21.09 15.50 -1.35
N PHE A 26 20.84 16.81 -1.44
CA PHE A 26 19.50 17.38 -1.56
C PHE A 26 18.79 16.90 -2.83
N ILE A 27 19.51 16.88 -3.96
CA ILE A 27 18.98 16.38 -5.24
C ILE A 27 18.58 14.91 -5.09
N ILE A 28 19.44 14.07 -4.51
CA ILE A 28 19.14 12.65 -4.27
C ILE A 28 17.88 12.51 -3.41
N ILE A 29 17.80 13.18 -2.27
CA ILE A 29 16.61 13.09 -1.39
C ILE A 29 15.35 13.56 -2.12
N ALA A 30 15.42 14.62 -2.92
CA ALA A 30 14.29 15.11 -3.70
C ALA A 30 13.84 14.11 -4.79
N PHE A 31 14.77 13.46 -5.48
CA PHE A 31 14.47 12.41 -6.46
C PHE A 31 13.82 11.19 -5.81
N PHE A 32 14.38 10.72 -4.69
CA PHE A 32 13.81 9.59 -3.96
C PHE A 32 12.45 9.96 -3.35
N THR A 33 12.30 11.12 -2.72
CA THR A 33 11.02 11.56 -2.12
C THR A 33 9.93 11.78 -3.19
N GLY A 34 10.30 12.36 -4.34
CA GLY A 34 9.38 12.60 -5.47
C GLY A 34 8.97 11.33 -6.21
N ALA A 35 9.90 10.37 -6.37
CA ALA A 35 9.61 9.07 -6.97
C ALA A 35 8.77 8.19 -6.03
N PHE A 36 9.12 8.12 -4.74
CA PHE A 36 8.39 7.28 -3.78
C PHE A 36 6.99 7.82 -3.45
N SER A 37 6.77 9.13 -3.48
CA SER A 37 5.41 9.70 -3.25
C SER A 37 4.42 9.32 -4.36
N LYS A 38 4.89 9.12 -5.60
CA LYS A 38 4.06 8.61 -6.70
C LYS A 38 3.91 7.09 -6.68
N VAL A 39 4.88 6.35 -6.15
CA VAL A 39 4.80 4.89 -6.01
C VAL A 39 3.88 4.48 -4.86
N SER A 40 3.89 5.17 -3.72
CA SER A 40 3.00 4.85 -2.58
C SER A 40 1.51 5.05 -2.89
N GLY A 41 1.17 6.01 -3.75
CA GLY A 41 -0.21 6.21 -4.23
C GLY A 41 -0.71 5.11 -5.19
N ASN A 42 0.20 4.45 -5.91
CA ASN A 42 -0.13 3.41 -6.89
C ASN A 42 0.14 1.98 -6.39
N VAL A 43 0.77 1.78 -5.23
CA VAL A 43 0.91 0.44 -4.62
C VAL A 43 -0.43 -0.09 -4.10
N LYS A 44 -1.45 0.77 -3.91
CA LYS A 44 -2.84 0.29 -3.72
C LYS A 44 -3.47 -0.30 -4.99
N THR A 45 -2.85 -0.09 -6.15
CA THR A 45 -3.31 -0.57 -7.47
C THR A 45 -2.24 -1.43 -8.17
N ALA A 46 -1.16 -1.80 -7.48
CA ALA A 46 -0.18 -2.80 -7.91
C ALA A 46 -0.41 -4.17 -7.24
N ALA A 47 -1.59 -4.38 -6.64
CA ALA A 47 -2.13 -5.72 -6.44
C ALA A 47 -2.79 -6.28 -7.72
N GLY A 48 -2.34 -5.81 -8.88
CA GLY A 48 -2.23 -6.62 -10.09
C GLY A 48 -0.94 -7.44 -10.00
N ASP A 49 -0.76 -8.16 -8.89
CA ASP A 49 0.23 -9.22 -8.83
C ASP A 49 -0.32 -10.32 -9.74
N SER A 50 0.31 -10.43 -10.90
CA SER A 50 0.17 -11.57 -11.82
C SER A 50 0.87 -12.81 -11.23
N GLY A 51 1.07 -12.83 -9.91
CA GLY A 51 1.53 -13.95 -9.12
C GLY A 51 0.32 -14.73 -8.65
N GLU A 52 0.33 -16.01 -8.99
CA GLU A 52 -0.47 -17.08 -8.44
C GLU A 52 -0.94 -16.83 -6.97
N VAL A 53 -2.08 -16.16 -6.77
CA VAL A 53 -2.59 -15.89 -5.42
C VAL A 53 -3.14 -17.21 -4.88
N GLN A 54 -2.37 -17.84 -4.00
CA GLN A 54 -2.80 -19.04 -3.28
C GLN A 54 -4.12 -18.75 -2.56
N ILE A 55 -5.02 -19.73 -2.54
CA ILE A 55 -6.37 -19.65 -1.95
C ILE A 55 -6.35 -18.97 -0.56
N SER A 56 -5.33 -19.24 0.26
CA SER A 56 -5.14 -18.66 1.60
C SER A 56 -5.01 -17.13 1.63
N GLN A 57 -4.35 -16.52 0.63
CA GLN A 57 -4.26 -15.06 0.53
C GLN A 57 -5.61 -14.44 0.12
N SER A 58 -6.32 -15.10 -0.79
CA SER A 58 -7.68 -14.72 -1.18
C SER A 58 -8.65 -14.80 -0.01
N GLN A 59 -8.54 -15.83 0.84
CA GLN A 59 -9.32 -15.93 2.09
C GLN A 59 -9.03 -14.78 3.05
N THR A 60 -7.77 -14.41 3.23
CA THR A 60 -7.40 -13.28 4.11
C THR A 60 -7.96 -11.96 3.59
N ARG A 61 -7.93 -11.74 2.27
CA ARG A 61 -8.52 -10.56 1.62
C ARG A 61 -10.03 -10.53 1.80
N CYS A 62 -10.71 -11.66 1.63
CA CYS A 62 -12.14 -11.80 1.87
C CYS A 62 -12.52 -11.56 3.33
N ALA A 63 -11.69 -12.02 4.29
CA ALA A 63 -11.86 -11.72 5.70
C ALA A 63 -11.78 -10.23 6.00
N GLN A 64 -10.82 -9.52 5.40
CA GLN A 64 -10.70 -8.07 5.57
C GLN A 64 -11.90 -7.31 4.98
N TRP A 65 -12.38 -7.70 3.78
CA TRP A 65 -13.57 -7.09 3.19
C TRP A 65 -14.82 -7.36 4.02
N CYS A 66 -14.94 -8.55 4.60
CA CYS A 66 -16.01 -8.88 5.52
C CYS A 66 -15.99 -7.99 6.78
N LEU A 67 -14.83 -7.82 7.42
CA LEU A 67 -14.70 -6.95 8.59
C LEU A 67 -15.05 -5.49 8.26
N GLN A 68 -14.62 -4.99 7.10
CA GLN A 68 -14.98 -3.65 6.63
C GLN A 68 -16.49 -3.51 6.46
N MET A 69 -17.13 -4.52 5.90
CA MET A 69 -18.57 -4.58 5.70
C MET A 69 -19.35 -4.63 7.02
N GLN A 70 -18.87 -5.40 8.01
CA GLN A 70 -19.46 -5.49 9.35
C GLN A 70 -19.41 -4.16 10.11
N GLY A 71 -18.49 -3.26 9.75
CA GLY A 71 -18.45 -1.90 10.28
C GLY A 71 -19.63 -1.01 9.82
N HIS A 72 -20.45 -1.45 8.87
CA HIS A 72 -21.61 -0.72 8.37
C HIS A 72 -22.92 -1.30 8.91
N THR A 73 -23.82 -0.42 9.35
CA THR A 73 -25.13 -0.79 9.91
C THR A 73 -26.21 -0.95 8.84
N ASP A 74 -26.10 -0.24 7.72
CA ASP A 74 -27.13 -0.21 6.67
C ASP A 74 -26.90 -1.24 5.57
N ASP A 75 -27.97 -1.97 5.20
CA ASP A 75 -27.90 -3.00 4.17
C ASP A 75 -27.57 -2.45 2.77
N ALA A 76 -27.98 -1.22 2.45
CA ALA A 76 -27.62 -0.56 1.20
C ALA A 76 -26.10 -0.34 1.08
N THR A 77 -25.46 0.05 2.18
CA THR A 77 -24.01 0.29 2.24
C THR A 77 -23.24 -1.04 2.19
N LYS A 78 -23.79 -2.07 2.81
CA LYS A 78 -23.27 -3.44 2.75
C LYS A 78 -23.30 -4.00 1.32
N LEU A 79 -24.36 -3.78 0.56
CA LEU A 79 -24.47 -4.24 -0.83
C LEU A 79 -23.44 -3.61 -1.77
N VAL A 80 -23.00 -2.38 -1.48
CA VAL A 80 -21.96 -1.71 -2.25
C VAL A 80 -20.55 -1.92 -1.71
N SER A 81 -20.41 -2.72 -0.65
CA SER A 81 -19.12 -2.99 -0.02
C SER A 81 -18.19 -3.78 -0.93
N SER A 82 -16.88 -3.68 -0.63
CA SER A 82 -15.83 -4.42 -1.33
C SER A 82 -16.04 -5.92 -1.30
N TYR A 83 -16.68 -6.46 -0.26
CA TYR A 83 -16.99 -7.88 -0.18
C TYR A 83 -17.89 -8.28 -1.35
N CYS A 84 -19.01 -7.55 -1.57
CA CYS A 84 -20.06 -7.90 -2.53
C CYS A 84 -19.76 -7.53 -3.98
N LYS A 85 -18.86 -6.57 -4.21
CA LYS A 85 -18.55 -6.09 -5.57
C LYS A 85 -17.23 -6.58 -6.13
N ASN A 86 -16.28 -6.96 -5.29
CA ASN A 86 -14.95 -7.35 -5.76
C ASN A 86 -14.83 -8.86 -5.86
N THR A 87 -14.30 -9.29 -7.00
CA THR A 87 -13.87 -10.67 -7.22
C THR A 87 -12.41 -10.84 -6.83
N VAL A 88 -12.06 -12.03 -6.33
CA VAL A 88 -10.68 -12.47 -6.14
C VAL A 88 -10.23 -13.31 -7.32
N ILE A 89 -8.99 -13.10 -7.74
CA ILE A 89 -8.36 -13.86 -8.83
C ILE A 89 -7.52 -14.95 -8.19
N ILE A 90 -7.77 -16.20 -8.58
CA ILE A 90 -7.03 -17.36 -8.12
C ILE A 90 -6.40 -18.01 -9.34
N ALA A 91 -5.22 -18.54 -9.14
CA ALA A 91 -4.52 -19.26 -10.18
C ALA A 91 -5.30 -20.46 -10.71
N GLY A 92 -5.43 -20.54 -12.04
CA GLY A 92 -6.12 -21.64 -12.70
C GLY A 92 -7.64 -21.62 -12.54
N ALA A 93 -8.22 -20.55 -11.98
CA ALA A 93 -9.67 -20.37 -11.86
C ALA A 93 -10.10 -19.01 -12.43
N PRO A 94 -11.35 -18.89 -12.92
CA PRO A 94 -11.92 -17.59 -13.25
C PRO A 94 -12.02 -16.71 -11.99
N PRO A 95 -12.15 -15.38 -12.13
CA PRO A 95 -12.45 -14.50 -11.01
C PRO A 95 -13.70 -14.98 -10.29
N VAL A 96 -13.58 -15.21 -8.99
CA VAL A 96 -14.70 -15.68 -8.15
C VAL A 96 -14.94 -14.70 -7.03
N ASN A 97 -16.17 -14.66 -6.53
CA ASN A 97 -16.47 -13.88 -5.36
C ASN A 97 -16.05 -14.60 -4.07
N CYS A 98 -15.97 -13.85 -2.97
CA CYS A 98 -15.56 -14.39 -1.68
C CYS A 98 -16.47 -15.51 -1.13
N TRP A 99 -17.77 -15.46 -1.45
CA TRP A 99 -18.74 -16.50 -1.08
C TRP A 99 -18.78 -17.67 -2.07
N GLN A 100 -18.01 -17.62 -3.16
CA GLN A 100 -17.96 -18.66 -4.19
C GLN A 100 -16.70 -19.53 -4.01
N GLY A 101 -16.80 -20.79 -4.45
CA GLY A 101 -15.66 -21.68 -4.54
C GLY A 101 -14.69 -21.20 -5.61
N PRO A 102 -13.36 -21.24 -5.40
CA PRO A 102 -12.62 -22.01 -4.38
C PRO A 102 -12.37 -21.35 -3.01
N VAL A 103 -12.79 -20.09 -2.78
CA VAL A 103 -12.40 -19.36 -1.55
C VAL A 103 -13.31 -19.68 -0.36
N PHE A 104 -14.62 -19.76 -0.60
CA PHE A 104 -15.66 -20.09 0.37
C PHE A 104 -15.47 -19.40 1.74
N TYR A 105 -15.47 -18.07 1.76
CA TYR A 105 -15.40 -17.29 3.00
C TYR A 105 -16.76 -16.65 3.34
N PRO A 106 -17.58 -17.25 4.22
CA PRO A 106 -18.86 -16.67 4.63
C PRO A 106 -18.64 -15.46 5.54
N CYS A 107 -19.35 -14.36 5.25
CA CYS A 107 -19.34 -13.16 6.08
C CYS A 107 -20.63 -13.03 6.87
N GLU A 108 -20.54 -13.04 8.21
CA GLU A 108 -21.70 -12.79 9.07
C GLU A 108 -22.18 -11.35 8.88
N GLY A 109 -23.47 -11.19 8.58
CA GLY A 109 -24.09 -9.88 8.32
C GLY A 109 -24.12 -9.45 6.86
N ALA A 110 -23.67 -10.31 5.92
CA ALA A 110 -23.86 -10.07 4.50
C ALA A 110 -25.35 -10.15 4.09
N PRO A 111 -25.93 -9.13 3.44
CA PRO A 111 -27.30 -9.19 2.95
C PRO A 111 -27.37 -10.18 1.78
N ALA A 112 -28.54 -10.81 1.60
CA ALA A 112 -28.76 -11.80 0.55
C ALA A 112 -28.43 -11.30 -0.86
N GLY A 113 -28.55 -9.99 -1.10
CA GLY A 113 -28.16 -9.33 -2.35
C GLY A 113 -26.68 -9.43 -2.71
N CYS A 114 -25.82 -9.82 -1.77
CA CYS A 114 -24.41 -10.06 -2.04
C CYS A 114 -24.13 -11.45 -2.59
N HIS A 115 -25.05 -12.42 -2.46
CA HIS A 115 -24.81 -13.81 -2.88
C HIS A 115 -25.48 -14.15 -4.22
N LEU A 116 -26.09 -13.16 -4.87
CA LEU A 116 -26.91 -13.27 -6.08
C LEU A 116 -26.12 -13.07 -7.37
#